data_AF-B1XUB8-F1
#
_entry.id   AF-B1XUB8-F1
#
_cell.length_a   1.000
_cell.length_b   1.000
_cell.length_c   1.000
_cell.angle_alpha   90.00
_cell.angle_beta   90.00
_cell.angle_gamma   90.00
#
_symmetry.space_group_name_H-M   'P 1'
#
loop_
_entity.id
_entity.type
_entity.pdbx_description
1 polymer ?
#
loop_
_entity_poly.entity_id
_entity_poly.type
_entity_poly.pdbx_seq_one_letter_code
_entity_poly.pdbx_strand_id
1 'polypeptide(L)'
;MLQKTKSNPLIDVISYVDNRGEIINYSRSFPAPKINIADRDYFLNAQLGYGEGTFYSIPVQNRFNQSWIFYLSRRISNSKGEFLGLIIVGISSKIFSKFYEIVATNLGPGASITLYRRDFTVMTLWLFIPNMIGQKRADSTTMKIIDDLKLTNGVILTDEPSSSGLLPA
;
A
#
# COMPACT_ATOMS: atom_id res chain seq x y z
N MET A 1 7.87 3.27 20.69
CA MET A 1 7.19 3.11 19.38
C MET A 1 5.70 3.45 19.43
N LEU A 2 4.93 3.09 20.47
CA LEU A 2 3.50 3.40 20.62
C LEU A 2 3.14 4.90 20.47
N GLN A 3 4.02 5.81 20.90
CA GLN A 3 3.81 7.26 20.74
C GLN A 3 3.92 7.76 19.28
N LYS A 4 4.67 7.07 18.40
CA LYS A 4 4.92 7.53 17.02
C LYS A 4 3.81 7.17 16.03
N THR A 5 2.97 6.17 16.31
CA THR A 5 1.81 5.85 15.46
C THR A 5 0.66 6.83 15.65
N LYS A 6 0.52 7.45 16.84
CA LYS A 6 -0.53 8.45 17.09
C LYS A 6 -0.37 9.75 16.29
N SER A 7 0.82 10.04 15.75
CA SER A 7 1.08 11.29 15.02
C SER A 7 0.71 11.25 13.53
N ASN A 8 0.39 10.07 12.97
CA ASN A 8 -0.05 9.97 11.58
C ASN A 8 -1.23 8.98 11.46
N PRO A 9 -2.45 9.47 11.19
CA PRO A 9 -3.64 8.63 11.14
C PRO A 9 -3.63 7.60 9.99
N LEU A 10 -2.75 7.76 9.00
CA LEU A 10 -2.61 6.80 7.90
C LEU A 10 -1.86 5.53 8.31
N ILE A 11 -1.02 5.62 9.35
CA ILE A 11 -0.20 4.50 9.81
C ILE A 11 -1.01 3.65 10.79
N ASP A 12 -1.32 2.42 10.38
CA ASP A 12 -2.08 1.47 11.18
C ASP A 12 -1.17 0.55 12.02
N VAL A 13 0.05 0.27 11.55
CA VAL A 13 1.02 -0.51 12.31
C VAL A 13 2.46 -0.22 11.90
N ILE A 14 3.37 -0.32 12.88
CA ILE A 14 4.81 -0.41 12.67
C ILE A 14 5.32 -1.64 13.43
N SER A 15 6.15 -2.43 12.76
CA SER A 15 6.71 -3.67 13.31
C SER A 15 8.11 -3.89 12.75
N TYR A 16 9.02 -4.40 13.57
CA TYR A 16 10.18 -5.13 13.08
C TYR A 16 9.88 -6.62 13.14
N VAL A 17 10.34 -7.30 12.10
CA VAL A 17 10.17 -8.72 11.85
C VAL A 17 11.56 -9.30 11.67
N ASP A 18 11.85 -10.41 12.34
CA ASP A 18 13.17 -11.04 12.25
C ASP A 18 13.39 -11.77 10.91
N ASN A 19 14.57 -12.37 10.74
CA ASN A 19 14.93 -13.10 9.53
C ASN A 19 14.19 -14.43 9.32
N ARG A 20 13.33 -14.85 10.27
CA ARG A 20 12.46 -16.04 10.16
C ARG A 20 11.00 -15.67 9.91
N GLY A 21 10.68 -14.37 9.88
CA GLY A 21 9.32 -13.88 9.66
C GLY A 21 8.52 -13.68 10.93
N GLU A 22 9.12 -13.78 12.11
CA GLU A 22 8.45 -13.56 13.38
C GLU A 22 8.34 -12.07 13.71
N ILE A 23 7.15 -11.60 14.08
CA ILE A 23 6.95 -10.25 14.61
C ILE A 23 7.58 -10.15 16.00
N ILE A 24 8.63 -9.34 16.15
CA ILE A 24 9.35 -9.16 17.42
C ILE A 24 8.81 -7.96 18.22
N ASN A 25 8.36 -6.91 17.54
CA ASN A 25 7.66 -5.79 18.17
C ASN A 25 6.44 -5.42 17.36
N TYR A 26 5.43 -4.90 18.05
CA TYR A 26 4.16 -4.60 17.41
C TYR A 26 3.59 -3.30 17.99
N SER A 27 3.32 -2.32 17.13
CA SER A 27 2.83 -1.02 17.60
C SER A 27 1.37 -1.06 18.06
N ARG A 28 0.59 -2.11 17.74
CA ARG A 28 -0.83 -2.19 18.12
C ARG A 28 -1.04 -2.81 19.51
N SER A 29 -0.10 -3.61 20.01
CA SER A 29 -0.22 -4.27 21.32
C SER A 29 1.13 -4.64 21.91
N PHE A 30 1.17 -4.75 23.25
CA PHE A 30 2.29 -5.31 23.98
C PHE A 30 1.76 -6.37 24.98
N PRO A 31 2.36 -7.58 25.07
CA PRO A 31 3.47 -8.06 24.24
C PRO A 31 3.08 -8.22 22.77
N ALA A 32 4.09 -8.32 21.90
CA ALA A 32 3.84 -8.59 20.48
C ALA A 32 3.18 -9.97 20.32
N PRO A 33 2.15 -10.09 19.47
CA PRO A 33 1.52 -11.38 19.21
C PRO A 33 2.47 -12.30 18.45
N LYS A 34 2.41 -13.61 18.71
CA LYS A 34 3.16 -14.61 17.96
C LYS A 34 2.55 -14.81 16.58
N ILE A 35 3.05 -14.06 15.60
CA ILE A 35 2.60 -14.07 14.23
C ILE A 35 3.83 -14.23 13.33
N ASN A 36 3.79 -15.25 12.49
CA ASN A 36 4.74 -15.42 11.41
C ASN A 36 4.16 -14.87 10.10
N ILE A 37 4.97 -14.12 9.36
CA ILE A 37 4.63 -13.50 8.07
C ILE A 37 5.60 -13.89 6.95
N ALA A 38 6.33 -15.01 7.10
CA ALA A 38 7.33 -15.45 6.12
C ALA A 38 6.72 -15.77 4.75
N ASP A 39 5.41 -16.03 4.69
CA ASP A 39 4.64 -16.27 3.48
C ASP A 39 4.26 -14.99 2.71
N ARG A 40 4.49 -13.80 3.28
CA ARG A 40 4.04 -12.53 2.71
C ARG A 40 5.00 -12.01 1.66
N ASP A 41 4.46 -11.39 0.61
CA ASP A 41 5.21 -10.84 -0.52
C ASP A 41 6.30 -9.86 -0.09
N TYR A 42 6.01 -9.00 0.88
CA TYR A 42 6.96 -8.02 1.40
C TYR A 42 8.06 -8.64 2.28
N PHE A 43 7.83 -9.82 2.87
CA PHE A 43 8.88 -10.60 3.53
C PHE A 43 9.76 -11.30 2.49
N LEU A 44 9.14 -12.03 1.56
CA LEU A 44 9.82 -12.75 0.49
C LEU A 44 10.68 -11.79 -0.36
N ASN A 45 10.15 -10.61 -0.70
CA ASN A 45 10.91 -9.57 -1.41
C ASN A 45 12.15 -9.12 -0.63
N ALA A 46 12.02 -8.85 0.69
CA ALA A 46 13.14 -8.43 1.53
C ALA A 46 14.18 -9.55 1.72
N GLN A 47 13.73 -10.80 1.78
CA GLN A 47 14.60 -11.97 1.90
C GLN A 47 15.42 -12.21 0.63
N LEU A 48 14.81 -12.06 -0.56
CA LEU A 48 15.45 -12.28 -1.86
C LEU A 48 16.49 -11.21 -2.25
N GLY A 49 16.60 -10.12 -1.49
CA GLY A 49 17.78 -9.23 -1.55
C GLY A 49 17.80 -8.22 -2.70
N TYR A 50 16.66 -7.85 -3.28
CA TYR A 50 16.61 -6.85 -4.35
C TYR A 50 16.34 -5.43 -3.82
N GLY A 51 17.35 -4.82 -3.20
CA GLY A 51 17.48 -3.36 -3.11
C GLY A 51 17.44 -2.72 -1.72
N GLU A 52 18.05 -1.54 -1.63
CA GLU A 52 18.06 -0.65 -0.45
C GLU A 52 16.79 0.21 -0.31
N GLY A 53 15.89 0.08 -1.28
CA GLY A 53 14.67 0.87 -1.41
C GLY A 53 13.51 0.36 -0.55
N THR A 54 12.46 1.18 -0.46
CA THR A 54 11.18 0.78 0.13
C THR A 54 10.42 -0.09 -0.87
N PHE A 55 10.02 -1.29 -0.45
CA PHE A 55 9.09 -2.12 -1.19
C PHE A 55 7.65 -1.82 -0.78
N TYR A 56 6.72 -1.88 -1.74
CA TYR A 56 5.29 -1.65 -1.54
C TYR A 56 4.52 -2.93 -1.86
N SER A 57 3.96 -3.57 -0.84
CA SER A 57 3.19 -4.80 -1.01
C SER A 57 1.93 -4.56 -1.84
N ILE A 58 1.34 -5.63 -2.37
CA ILE A 58 -0.07 -5.54 -2.75
C ILE A 58 -0.92 -5.30 -1.49
N PRO A 59 -2.06 -4.60 -1.60
CA PRO A 59 -3.05 -4.58 -0.55
C PRO A 59 -3.55 -5.98 -0.26
N VAL A 60 -3.67 -6.31 1.01
CA VAL A 60 -4.23 -7.57 1.48
C VAL A 60 -5.25 -7.28 2.57
N GLN A 61 -6.20 -8.18 2.75
CA GLN A 61 -7.04 -8.13 3.93
C GLN A 61 -6.25 -8.62 5.15
N ASN A 62 -6.26 -7.80 6.18
CA ASN A 62 -5.68 -8.15 7.46
C ASN A 62 -6.44 -9.34 8.08
N ARG A 63 -5.70 -10.36 8.54
CA ARG A 63 -6.26 -11.62 9.08
C ARG A 63 -7.17 -11.40 10.30
N PHE A 64 -7.01 -10.31 11.04
CA PHE A 64 -7.72 -10.08 12.30
C PHE A 64 -9.04 -9.32 12.16
N ASN A 65 -9.09 -8.34 11.26
CA ASN A 65 -10.21 -7.40 11.16
C ASN A 65 -10.72 -7.20 9.72
N GLN A 66 -10.20 -7.97 8.77
CA GLN A 66 -10.56 -7.93 7.34
C GLN A 66 -10.34 -6.55 6.68
N SER A 67 -9.65 -5.63 7.36
CA SER A 67 -9.36 -4.32 6.79
C SER A 67 -8.32 -4.43 5.67
N TRP A 68 -8.52 -3.68 4.61
CA TRP A 68 -7.54 -3.57 3.52
C TRP A 68 -6.34 -2.75 3.99
N ILE A 69 -5.16 -3.37 3.90
CA ILE A 69 -3.89 -2.80 4.31
C ILE A 69 -2.83 -3.16 3.28
N PHE A 70 -1.94 -2.23 2.97
CA PHE A 70 -0.70 -2.53 2.26
C PHE A 70 0.48 -2.12 3.12
N TYR A 71 1.63 -2.74 2.89
CA TYR A 71 2.83 -2.57 3.70
C TYR A 71 3.93 -1.92 2.89
N LEU A 72 4.54 -0.90 3.50
CA LEU A 72 5.85 -0.42 3.11
C LEU A 72 6.86 -1.23 3.91
N SER A 73 7.80 -1.89 3.22
CA SER A 73 8.86 -2.64 3.88
C SER A 73 10.24 -2.14 3.50
N ARG A 74 11.17 -2.20 4.46
CA ARG A 74 12.60 -2.01 4.22
C ARG A 74 13.39 -3.15 4.86
N ARG A 75 14.28 -3.74 4.07
CA ARG A 75 15.21 -4.77 4.49
C ARG A 75 16.20 -4.20 5.51
N ILE A 76 16.47 -4.96 6.56
CA ILE A 76 17.55 -4.71 7.53
C ILE A 76 18.63 -5.74 7.32
N SER A 77 19.87 -5.24 7.19
CA SER A 77 21.02 -6.04 6.81
C SER A 77 22.20 -5.70 7.71
N ASN A 78 23.10 -6.64 7.97
CA ASN A 78 24.37 -6.33 8.62
C ASN A 78 25.40 -5.77 7.61
N SER A 79 26.60 -5.45 8.09
CA SER A 79 27.70 -4.94 7.27
C SER A 79 28.18 -5.91 6.18
N LYS A 80 27.85 -7.20 6.29
CA LYS A 80 28.13 -8.24 5.29
C LYS A 80 26.98 -8.43 4.29
N GLY A 81 25.90 -7.67 4.43
CA GLY A 81 24.70 -7.79 3.59
C GLY A 81 23.76 -8.93 3.99
N GLU A 82 24.01 -9.64 5.09
CA GLU A 82 23.17 -10.73 5.56
C GLU A 82 21.82 -10.20 6.06
N PHE A 83 20.74 -10.92 5.75
CA PHE A 83 19.38 -10.52 6.11
C PHE A 83 19.15 -10.72 7.61
N LEU A 84 18.93 -9.61 8.33
CA LEU A 84 18.59 -9.63 9.76
C LEU A 84 17.08 -9.62 10.00
N GLY A 85 16.30 -9.18 9.01
CA GLY A 85 14.87 -8.97 9.12
C GLY A 85 14.43 -7.75 8.33
N LEU A 86 13.25 -7.22 8.64
CA LEU A 86 12.67 -6.07 7.97
C LEU A 86 11.86 -5.20 8.92
N ILE A 87 11.80 -3.91 8.60
CA ILE A 87 10.81 -3.00 9.19
C ILE A 87 9.62 -2.93 8.24
N ILE A 88 8.42 -3.02 8.78
CA ILE A 88 7.18 -2.81 8.05
C ILE A 88 6.36 -1.66 8.64
N VAL A 89 5.71 -0.92 7.74
CA VAL A 89 4.72 0.11 8.06
C VAL A 89 3.44 -0.24 7.30
N GLY A 90 2.38 -0.57 8.02
CA GLY A 90 1.09 -0.89 7.43
C GLY A 90 0.23 0.36 7.28
N ILE A 91 -0.30 0.56 6.08
CA ILE A 91 -1.13 1.71 5.69
C ILE A 91 -2.54 1.23 5.37
N SER A 92 -3.55 1.79 6.03
CA SER A 92 -4.93 1.44 5.75
C SER A 92 -5.41 2.05 4.43
N SER A 93 -5.79 1.22 3.46
CA SER A 93 -6.38 1.70 2.20
C SER A 93 -7.63 2.54 2.45
N LYS A 94 -8.46 2.14 3.43
CA LYS A 94 -9.71 2.84 3.76
C LYS A 94 -9.46 4.22 4.39
N ILE A 95 -8.50 4.34 5.31
CA ILE A 95 -8.18 5.65 5.90
C ILE A 95 -7.53 6.55 4.83
N PHE A 96 -6.69 6.00 3.96
CA PHE A 96 -6.12 6.74 2.83
C PHE A 96 -7.19 7.26 1.86
N SER A 97 -8.22 6.45 1.58
CA SER A 97 -9.38 6.88 0.77
C SER A 97 -10.11 8.08 1.37
N LYS A 98 -10.32 8.09 2.70
CA LYS A 98 -10.93 9.23 3.41
C LYS A 98 -10.09 10.50 3.33
N PHE A 99 -8.76 10.38 3.27
CA PHE A 99 -7.91 11.54 3.05
C PHE A 99 -8.15 12.16 1.66
N TYR A 100 -8.38 11.35 0.62
CA TYR A 100 -8.72 11.84 -0.71
C TYR A 100 -10.08 12.56 -0.77
N GLU A 101 -11.03 12.20 0.10
CA GLU A 101 -12.33 12.87 0.18
C GLU A 101 -12.22 14.38 0.43
N ILE A 102 -11.23 14.80 1.23
CA ILE A 102 -10.98 16.22 1.52
C ILE A 102 -10.64 17.00 0.25
N VAL A 103 -9.89 16.38 -0.67
CA VAL A 103 -9.51 17.01 -1.94
C VAL A 103 -10.64 16.89 -2.96
N ALA A 104 -11.23 15.69 -3.06
CA ALA A 104 -12.12 15.35 -4.14
C ALA A 104 -13.50 16.01 -4.06
N THR A 105 -13.97 16.35 -2.85
CA THR A 105 -15.22 17.12 -2.67
C THR A 105 -15.21 18.47 -3.40
N ASN A 106 -14.03 19.03 -3.67
CA ASN A 106 -13.87 20.29 -4.40
C ASN A 106 -13.72 20.11 -5.94
N LEU A 107 -13.68 18.87 -6.44
CA LEU A 107 -13.49 18.58 -7.87
C LEU A 107 -14.80 18.46 -8.66
N GLY A 108 -15.93 18.36 -7.97
CA GLY A 108 -17.25 18.24 -8.58
C GLY A 108 -17.65 16.80 -8.97
N PRO A 109 -18.88 16.62 -9.49
CA PRO A 109 -19.40 15.32 -9.89
C PRO A 109 -18.54 14.64 -10.97
N GLY A 110 -18.38 13.32 -10.87
CA GLY A 110 -17.61 12.52 -11.83
C GLY A 110 -16.09 12.51 -11.59
N ALA A 111 -15.58 13.29 -10.63
CA ALA A 111 -14.19 13.20 -10.22
C ALA A 111 -13.89 11.86 -9.54
N SER A 112 -12.66 11.36 -9.71
CA SER A 112 -12.18 10.19 -8.98
C SER A 112 -10.69 10.34 -8.70
N ILE A 113 -10.22 9.79 -7.59
CA ILE A 113 -8.80 9.76 -7.22
C ILE A 113 -8.45 8.31 -6.92
N THR A 114 -7.50 7.75 -7.66
CA THR A 114 -7.04 6.36 -7.48
C THR A 114 -5.53 6.32 -7.27
N LEU A 115 -5.10 5.57 -6.26
CA LEU A 115 -3.70 5.27 -6.02
C LEU A 115 -3.36 3.92 -6.67
N TYR A 116 -2.44 3.94 -7.63
CA TYR A 116 -1.92 2.75 -8.27
C TYR A 116 -0.51 2.43 -7.76
N ARG A 117 -0.20 1.13 -7.63
CA ARG A 117 1.17 0.63 -7.63
C ARG A 117 1.69 0.63 -9.07
N ARG A 118 3.01 0.68 -9.24
CA ARG A 118 3.67 0.67 -10.56
C ARG A 118 3.24 -0.47 -11.48
N ASP A 119 2.79 -1.60 -10.92
CA ASP A 119 2.29 -2.75 -11.69
C ASP A 119 0.77 -2.72 -11.93
N PHE A 120 0.16 -1.54 -11.85
CA PHE A 120 -1.27 -1.29 -12.04
C PHE A 120 -2.19 -1.87 -10.97
N THR A 121 -1.65 -2.29 -9.83
CA THR A 121 -2.47 -2.72 -8.69
C THR A 121 -3.15 -1.51 -8.06
N VAL A 122 -4.48 -1.56 -7.91
CA VAL A 122 -5.25 -0.53 -7.19
C VAL A 122 -4.99 -0.64 -5.69
N MET A 123 -4.38 0.39 -5.12
CA MET A 123 -4.02 0.46 -3.70
C MET A 123 -5.16 1.02 -2.84
N THR A 124 -5.78 2.09 -3.34
CA THR A 124 -6.97 2.73 -2.79
C THR A 124 -7.60 3.65 -3.84
N LEU A 125 -8.85 4.05 -3.61
CA LEU A 125 -9.55 5.04 -4.40
C LEU A 125 -10.51 5.85 -3.51
N TRP A 126 -10.74 7.12 -3.85
CA TRP A 126 -11.88 7.87 -3.32
C TRP A 126 -13.17 7.27 -3.87
N LEU A 127 -14.23 7.21 -3.05
CA LEU A 127 -15.31 6.21 -3.14
C LEU A 127 -14.76 4.80 -2.97
N PHE A 128 -14.33 4.47 -1.75
CA PHE A 128 -13.68 3.19 -1.44
C PHE A 128 -14.53 1.98 -1.89
N ILE A 129 -14.13 1.31 -2.98
CA ILE A 129 -14.72 0.04 -3.45
C ILE A 129 -13.83 -1.13 -3.04
N PRO A 130 -14.23 -1.96 -2.05
CA PRO A 130 -13.41 -3.07 -1.56
C PRO A 130 -13.00 -4.06 -2.67
N ASN A 131 -13.89 -4.35 -3.62
CA ASN A 131 -13.65 -5.35 -4.67
C ASN A 131 -12.63 -4.89 -5.73
N MET A 132 -12.29 -3.60 -5.77
CA MET A 132 -11.23 -3.08 -6.64
C MET A 132 -9.86 -3.16 -5.98
N ILE A 133 -9.78 -3.16 -4.65
CA ILE A 133 -8.51 -3.11 -3.92
C ILE A 133 -7.71 -4.39 -4.18
N GLY A 134 -6.42 -4.24 -4.51
CA GLY A 134 -5.53 -5.36 -4.82
C GLY A 134 -5.69 -5.93 -6.23
N GLN A 135 -6.64 -5.45 -7.03
CA GLN A 135 -6.82 -5.86 -8.42
C GLN A 135 -5.84 -5.10 -9.33
N LYS A 136 -5.31 -5.80 -10.34
CA LYS A 136 -4.60 -5.14 -11.45
C LYS A 136 -5.62 -4.53 -12.40
N ARG A 137 -5.55 -3.22 -12.61
CA ARG A 137 -6.41 -2.47 -13.53
C ARG A 137 -5.51 -1.58 -14.38
N ALA A 138 -5.28 -2.03 -15.60
CA ALA A 138 -4.44 -1.37 -16.58
C ALA A 138 -5.31 -0.99 -17.78
N ASP A 139 -6.14 0.04 -17.64
CA ASP A 139 -6.77 0.64 -18.81
C ASP A 139 -5.72 1.36 -19.67
N SER A 140 -6.03 1.60 -20.93
CA SER A 140 -5.13 2.23 -21.92
C SER A 140 -4.57 3.56 -21.43
N THR A 141 -5.40 4.38 -20.78
CA THR A 141 -4.99 5.67 -20.25
C THR A 141 -4.05 5.53 -19.03
N THR A 142 -4.33 4.62 -18.12
CA THR A 142 -3.51 4.34 -16.93
C THR A 142 -2.14 3.76 -17.33
N MET A 143 -2.11 2.85 -18.31
CA MET A 143 -0.86 2.35 -18.89
C MET A 143 -0.04 3.47 -19.52
N LYS A 144 -0.68 4.33 -20.31
CA LYS A 144 -0.04 5.50 -20.92
C LYS A 144 0.55 6.45 -19.87
N ILE A 145 -0.15 6.68 -18.76
CA ILE A 145 0.34 7.56 -17.68
C ILE A 145 1.54 6.95 -16.96
N ILE A 146 1.42 5.70 -16.51
CA ILE A 146 2.39 5.07 -15.59
C ILE A 146 3.62 4.55 -16.32
N ASP A 147 3.45 3.96 -17.51
CA ASP A 147 4.53 3.26 -18.21
C ASP A 147 5.07 4.04 -19.42
N ASP A 148 4.20 4.56 -20.29
CA ASP A 148 4.65 5.24 -21.52
C ASP A 148 5.23 6.62 -21.22
N LEU A 149 4.49 7.45 -20.48
CA LEU A 149 4.87 8.84 -20.24
C LEU A 149 5.72 9.01 -18.98
N LYS A 150 5.62 8.08 -18.02
CA LYS A 150 6.33 8.10 -16.72
C LYS A 150 6.28 9.46 -16.03
N LEU A 151 5.15 10.15 -16.16
CA LEU A 151 4.99 11.51 -15.65
C LEU A 151 5.07 11.49 -14.13
N THR A 152 5.88 12.39 -13.58
CA THR A 152 5.86 12.68 -12.14
C THR A 152 4.59 13.46 -11.75
N ASN A 153 4.04 14.21 -12.72
CA ASN A 153 2.82 15.01 -12.64
C ASN A 153 2.39 15.43 -14.05
N GLY A 154 1.09 15.61 -14.29
CA GLY A 154 0.57 16.08 -15.57
C GLY A 154 -0.96 15.96 -15.66
N VAL A 155 -1.51 16.48 -16.75
CA VAL A 155 -2.93 16.36 -17.10
C VAL A 155 -3.01 15.70 -18.46
N ILE A 156 -3.86 14.68 -18.59
CA ILE A 156 -4.19 14.05 -19.87
C ILE A 156 -5.68 14.23 -20.10
N LEU A 157 -6.01 14.74 -21.27
CA LEU A 157 -7.37 14.76 -21.80
C LEU A 157 -7.49 13.60 -22.80
N THR A 158 -8.55 12.82 -22.68
CA THR A 158 -8.81 11.65 -23.52
C THR A 158 -10.32 11.49 -23.70
N ASP A 159 -10.71 10.98 -24.87
CA ASP A 159 -12.10 10.62 -25.18
C ASP A 159 -12.34 9.11 -24.95
N GLU A 160 -11.34 8.39 -24.44
CA GLU A 160 -11.47 6.97 -24.05
C GLU A 160 -12.35 6.82 -22.79
N PRO A 161 -13.17 5.74 -22.69
CA PRO A 161 -13.97 5.49 -21.49
C PRO A 161 -13.09 5.33 -20.25
N SER A 162 -13.45 5.98 -19.14
CA SER A 162 -12.71 5.84 -17.89
C SER A 162 -12.90 4.44 -17.28
N SER A 163 -11.85 3.88 -16.66
CA SER A 163 -11.99 2.67 -15.84
C SER A 163 -12.83 2.87 -14.58
N SER A 164 -13.02 4.13 -14.17
CA SER A 164 -13.92 4.54 -13.10
C SER A 164 -15.41 4.50 -13.51
N GLY A 165 -15.74 4.33 -14.78
CA GLY A 165 -17.12 4.17 -15.28
C GLY A 165 -17.85 2.91 -14.81
N LEU A 166 -17.24 2.09 -13.94
CA LEU A 166 -17.85 0.96 -13.24
C LEU A 166 -18.32 1.31 -11.81
N LEU A 167 -18.19 2.57 -11.38
CA LEU A 167 -18.81 3.07 -10.16
C LEU A 167 -20.34 3.11 -10.38
N PRO A 168 -21.15 2.36 -9.61
CA PRO A 168 -22.61 2.54 -9.66
C PRO A 168 -22.95 3.97 -9.24
N ALA A 169 -23.94 4.54 -9.94
CA ALA A 169 -24.50 5.87 -9.70
C ALA A 169 -25.07 6.02 -8.28
#